data_AF-A0A914KFQ1-F1
#
_entry.id   AF-A0A914KFQ1-F1
#
_cell.length_a   1.000
_cell.length_b   1.000
_cell.length_c   1.000
_cell.angle_alpha   90.00
_cell.angle_beta   90.00
_cell.angle_gamma   90.00
#
_symmetry.space_group_name_H-M   'P 1'
#
loop_
_entity.id
_entity.type
_entity.pdbx_description
1 polymer ?
#
loop_
_entity_poly.entity_id
_entity_poly.type
_entity_poly.pdbx_seq_one_letter_code
_entity_poly.pdbx_strand_id
1 'polypeptide(L)'
;MTSLCDLKIEIFESTSCSNVESERPFKLLVKNEVFTIDSEKLRKLSPIFAVMCFGRDFENGRELAREIVDEKSNDIAVFLKCLHNKENINGN
;
A
#
# COMPACT_ATOMS: atom_id res chain seq x y z
N MET A 1 18.60 8.58 -21.47
CA MET A 1 19.06 8.28 -20.11
C MET A 1 18.39 9.28 -19.18
N THR A 2 17.14 9.03 -18.80
CA THR A 2 16.46 9.82 -17.77
C THR A 2 16.99 9.35 -16.42
N SER A 3 17.51 10.31 -15.67
CA SER A 3 18.20 10.07 -14.40
C SER A 3 17.16 9.79 -13.32
N LEU A 4 17.50 8.94 -12.36
CA LEU A 4 16.73 8.71 -11.11
C LEU A 4 16.48 10.01 -10.31
N CYS A 5 17.08 11.13 -10.71
CA CYS A 5 16.85 12.47 -10.17
C CYS A 5 15.58 13.16 -10.70
N ASP A 6 14.94 12.64 -11.75
CA ASP A 6 13.72 13.24 -12.34
C ASP A 6 12.45 12.92 -11.55
N LEU A 7 12.53 11.99 -10.59
CA LEU A 7 11.51 11.85 -9.56
C LEU A 7 11.72 12.98 -8.54
N LYS A 8 11.35 14.21 -8.91
CA LYS A 8 11.06 15.27 -7.96
C LYS A 8 9.91 14.79 -7.09
N ILE A 9 10.31 14.08 -6.06
CA ILE A 9 9.61 13.91 -4.81
C ILE A 9 9.44 15.34 -4.26
N GLU A 10 8.43 16.05 -4.76
CA GLU A 10 7.81 17.13 -4.01
C GLU A 10 7.12 16.46 -2.82
N ILE A 11 7.91 16.15 -1.78
CA ILE A 11 7.40 15.96 -0.43
C ILE A 11 6.80 17.30 -0.06
N PHE A 12 5.50 17.43 -0.32
CA PHE A 12 4.69 18.45 0.32
C PHE A 12 4.58 18.06 1.78
N GLU A 13 5.33 18.79 2.61
CA GLU A 13 5.06 18.88 4.04
C GLU A 13 3.64 19.42 4.20
N SER A 14 2.70 18.61 4.69
CA SER A 14 1.36 19.06 5.06
C SER A 14 0.83 18.25 6.23
N THR A 15 1.14 18.81 7.40
CA THR A 15 0.21 19.07 8.52
C THR A 15 -0.84 18.00 8.84
N SER A 16 -0.62 17.38 10.02
CA SER A 16 -1.62 16.80 10.93
C SER A 16 -3.07 17.15 10.59
N CYS A 17 -3.78 16.19 10.00
CA CYS A 17 -5.24 16.21 9.92
C CYS A 17 -5.78 15.16 10.89
N SER A 18 -6.02 15.59 12.13
CA SER A 18 -6.89 14.89 13.07
C SER A 18 -8.32 14.89 12.52
N ASN A 19 -8.73 13.82 11.84
CA ASN A 19 -10.12 13.59 11.45
C ASN A 19 -10.38 12.08 11.42
N VAL A 20 -10.75 11.52 12.57
CA VAL A 20 -11.40 10.21 12.77
C VAL A 20 -11.25 9.28 11.56
N GLU A 21 -10.02 8.80 11.34
CA GLU A 21 -9.68 7.85 10.28
C GLU A 21 -10.23 6.49 10.70
N SER A 22 -11.55 6.33 10.51
CA SER A 22 -12.20 5.03 10.66
C SER A 22 -11.41 4.00 9.85
N GLU A 23 -11.12 2.89 10.51
CA GLU A 23 -10.39 1.67 10.14
C GLU A 23 -10.80 1.07 8.78
N ARG A 24 -10.71 1.83 7.70
CA ARG A 24 -11.10 1.36 6.38
C ARG A 24 -9.95 0.57 5.79
N PRO A 25 -10.18 -0.71 5.48
CA PRO A 25 -9.10 -1.54 4.99
C PRO A 25 -8.73 -1.14 3.56
N PHE A 26 -7.43 -1.03 3.31
CA PHE A 26 -6.87 -0.68 2.02
C PHE A 26 -6.95 -1.88 1.06
N LYS A 27 -7.45 -1.64 -0.16
CA LYS A 27 -7.63 -2.69 -1.17
C LYS A 27 -6.51 -2.63 -2.19
N LEU A 28 -5.86 -3.76 -2.40
CA LEU A 28 -4.78 -3.96 -3.34
C LEU A 28 -5.21 -5.02 -4.37
N LEU A 29 -5.33 -4.62 -5.63
CA LEU A 29 -5.57 -5.52 -6.76
C LEU A 29 -4.22 -5.97 -7.32
N VAL A 30 -4.00 -7.28 -7.40
CA VAL A 30 -2.78 -7.86 -7.97
C VAL A 30 -3.21 -8.91 -8.98
N LYS A 31 -2.99 -8.61 -10.27
CA LYS A 31 -3.59 -9.37 -11.37
C LYS A 31 -5.11 -9.41 -11.23
N ASN A 32 -5.68 -10.56 -10.87
CA ASN A 32 -7.13 -10.77 -10.74
C ASN A 32 -7.57 -11.01 -9.29
N GLU A 33 -6.68 -10.79 -8.32
CA GLU A 33 -6.96 -11.02 -6.89
C GLU A 33 -6.93 -9.71 -6.09
N VAL A 34 -7.91 -9.54 -5.20
CA VAL A 34 -8.01 -8.36 -4.33
C VAL A 34 -7.63 -8.74 -2.90
N PHE A 35 -6.64 -8.04 -2.36
CA PHE A 35 -6.17 -8.16 -0.98
C PHE A 35 -6.67 -6.98 -0.17
N THR A 36 -7.17 -7.28 1.03
CA THR A 36 -7.68 -6.30 1.99
C THR A 36 -6.66 -6.18 3.12
N ILE A 37 -6.07 -5.01 3.29
CA ILE A 37 -4.88 -4.80 4.12
C ILE A 37 -5.13 -3.68 5.14
N ASP A 38 -4.56 -3.84 6.33
CA ASP A 38 -4.46 -2.78 7.33
C ASP A 38 -3.48 -1.71 6.85
N SER A 39 -4.02 -0.55 6.47
CA SER A 39 -3.25 0.56 5.91
C SER A 39 -2.22 1.09 6.89
N GLU A 40 -2.49 1.14 8.19
CA GLU A 40 -1.54 1.66 9.18
C GLU A 40 -0.29 0.80 9.27
N LYS A 41 -0.47 -0.53 9.26
CA LYS A 41 0.66 -1.47 9.26
C LYS A 41 1.44 -1.37 7.96
N LEU A 42 0.76 -1.28 6.82
CA LEU A 42 1.41 -1.24 5.51
C LEU A 42 2.26 0.03 5.34
N ARG A 43 1.75 1.20 5.77
CA ARG A 43 2.45 2.49 5.70
C ARG A 43 3.76 2.52 6.50
N LYS A 44 3.83 1.79 7.62
CA LYS A 44 5.02 1.72 8.48
C LYS A 44 6.15 0.87 7.91
N LEU A 45 5.87 0.03 6.89
CA LEU A 45 6.84 -0.91 6.34
C LEU A 45 7.73 -0.28 5.26
N SER A 46 7.20 0.64 4.47
CA SER A 46 7.93 1.28 3.39
C SER A 46 7.38 2.66 3.09
N PRO A 47 8.24 3.67 2.82
CA PRO A 47 7.81 4.96 2.29
C PRO A 47 6.94 4.84 1.02
N ILE A 48 7.18 3.81 0.19
CA ILE A 48 6.37 3.56 -1.00
C ILE A 48 4.94 3.22 -0.60
N PHE A 49 4.75 2.36 0.39
CA PHE A 49 3.42 2.04 0.91
C PHE A 49 2.79 3.22 1.65
N ALA A 50 3.60 4.05 2.33
CA ALA A 50 3.13 5.27 2.97
C ALA A 50 2.44 6.21 1.97
N VAL A 51 3.01 6.34 0.77
CA VAL A 51 2.49 7.11 -0.37
C VAL A 51 1.35 6.37 -1.07
N MET A 52 1.45 5.06 -1.26
CA MET A 52 0.41 4.27 -1.94
C MET A 52 -0.93 4.27 -1.18
N CYS A 53 -0.87 4.23 0.15
CA CYS A 53 -2.02 4.37 1.03
C CYS A 53 -2.40 5.85 1.29
N PHE A 54 -1.63 6.81 0.76
CA PHE A 54 -1.97 8.22 0.81
C PHE A 54 -2.92 8.57 -0.32
N GLY A 55 -3.87 9.47 -0.04
CA GLY A 55 -4.94 9.78 -0.97
C GLY A 55 -6.11 8.81 -0.82
N ARG A 56 -7.28 9.36 -0.51
CA ARG A 56 -8.55 8.65 -0.53
C ARG A 56 -9.03 8.66 -1.98
N ASP A 57 -8.61 7.67 -2.76
CA ASP A 57 -9.03 7.56 -4.15
C ASP A 57 -10.46 7.02 -4.18
N PHE A 58 -11.42 7.96 -4.15
CA PHE A 58 -12.81 7.69 -4.46
C PHE A 58 -13.10 8.22 -5.85
N GLU A 59 -13.49 7.33 -6.76
CA GLU A 59 -14.09 7.74 -8.02
C GLU A 59 -15.59 7.49 -7.93
N ASN A 60 -16.40 8.54 -8.08
CA ASN A 60 -17.86 8.48 -8.01
C ASN A 60 -18.42 7.78 -6.76
N GLY A 61 -17.75 7.95 -5.61
CA GLY A 61 -18.16 7.35 -4.34
C GLY A 61 -17.81 5.87 -4.18
N ARG A 62 -17.05 5.27 -5.11
CA ARG A 62 -16.49 3.93 -4.99
C ARG A 62 -15.06 4.00 -4.52
N GLU A 63 -14.74 3.18 -3.53
CA GLU A 63 -13.37 2.98 -3.05
C GLU A 63 -12.56 2.30 -4.16
N LEU A 64 -11.51 2.97 -4.63
CA LEU A 64 -10.62 2.43 -5.66
C LEU A 64 -9.61 1.48 -5.01
N ALA A 65 -9.50 0.28 -5.56
CA ALA A 65 -8.38 -0.61 -5.26
C ALA A 65 -7.14 -0.08 -5.99
N ARG A 66 -5.98 -0.11 -5.33
CA ARG A 66 -4.70 0.18 -5.99
C ARG A 66 -4.24 -1.07 -6.73
N GLU A 67 -3.86 -0.93 -8.00
CA GLU A 67 -3.37 -2.06 -8.80
C GLU A 67 -1.85 -2.16 -8.74
N ILE A 68 -1.33 -3.37 -8.51
CA ILE A 68 0.08 -3.75 -8.72
C ILE A 68 0.13 -4.71 -9.90
N VAL A 69 0.84 -4.31 -10.95
CA VAL A 69 0.88 -5.04 -12.24
C VAL A 69 2.16 -5.84 -12.43
N ASP A 70 3.23 -5.48 -11.74
CA ASP A 70 4.57 -6.04 -11.82
C ASP A 70 4.77 -7.28 -10.93
N GLU A 71 3.91 -7.48 -9.93
CA GLU A 71 4.00 -8.60 -8.98
C GLU A 71 3.02 -9.74 -9.29
N LYS A 72 3.31 -10.93 -8.75
CA LYS A 72 2.38 -12.08 -8.77
C LYS A 72 1.53 -12.08 -7.49
N SER A 73 0.27 -12.48 -7.62
CA SER A 73 -0.66 -12.57 -6.49
C SER A 73 -0.14 -13.49 -5.38
N ASN A 74 0.53 -14.59 -5.73
CA ASN A 74 1.14 -15.50 -4.76
C ASN A 74 2.25 -14.83 -3.92
N ASP A 75 3.08 -14.00 -4.55
CA ASP A 75 4.21 -13.36 -3.87
C ASP A 75 3.69 -12.31 -2.87
N ILE A 76 2.65 -11.56 -3.25
CA ILE A 76 1.94 -10.64 -2.35
C ILE A 76 1.23 -11.40 -1.22
N ALA A 77 0.60 -12.54 -1.49
CA ALA A 77 -0.04 -13.36 -0.47
C ALA A 77 0.98 -13.86 0.58
N VAL A 78 2.16 -14.29 0.14
CA VAL A 78 3.26 -14.68 1.04
C VAL A 78 3.76 -13.48 1.83
N PHE A 79 4.01 -12.35 1.17
CA PHE A 79 4.40 -11.10 1.84
C PHE A 79 3.43 -10.73 2.96
N LEU A 80 2.12 -10.70 2.68
CA LEU A 80 1.10 -10.36 3.68
C LEU A 80 1.04 -11.37 4.84
N LYS A 81 1.22 -12.68 4.56
CA LYS A 81 1.34 -13.69 5.62
C LYS A 81 2.55 -13.45 6.51
N CYS A 82 3.68 -13.04 5.96
CA CYS A 82 4.88 -12.69 6.71
C CYS A 82 4.70 -11.42 7.58
N LEU A 83 3.85 -10.49 7.15
CA LEU A 83 3.49 -9.33 7.99
C LEU A 83 2.70 -9.72 9.23
N HIS A 84 1.86 -10.74 9.12
CA HIS A 84 1.01 -11.19 10.22
C HIS A 84 1.72 -12.18 11.15
N ASN A 85 2.58 -13.04 10.60
CA ASN A 85 3.40 -13.97 11.39
C ASN A 85 4.85 -13.97 10.89
N LYS A 86 5.77 -13.48 11.75
CA LYS A 86 7.21 -13.42 11.48
C LYS A 86 7.85 -14.81 11.34
N GLU A 87 7.23 -15.86 11.85
CA GLU A 87 7.71 -17.24 11.69
C GLU A 87 7.66 -17.72 10.22
N ASN A 88 6.84 -17.07 9.38
CA ASN A 88 6.82 -17.32 7.94
C ASN A 88 8.05 -16.72 7.23
N ILE A 89 8.87 -15.91 7.91
CA ILE A 89 10.11 -15.38 7.37
C ILE A 89 11.22 -16.41 7.62
N ASN A 90 11.81 -16.93 6.54
CA ASN A 90 12.80 -18.02 6.56
C ASN A 90 12.26 -19.37 7.09
N GLY A 91 10.94 -19.51 7.19
CA GLY A 91 10.30 -20.80 7.47
C GLY A 91 10.44 -21.72 6.26
N ASN A 92 11.18 -22.80 6.46
CA ASN A 92 11.42 -23.87 5.49
C ASN A 92 10.13 -24.65 5.18
#